data_AF-A0A0S6WQZ2-F1
#
_entry.id   AF-A0A0S6WQZ2-F1
#
_cell.length_a   1.000
_cell.length_b   1.000
_cell.length_c   1.000
_cell.angle_alpha   90.00
_cell.angle_beta   90.00
_cell.angle_gamma   90.00
#
_symmetry.space_group_name_H-M   'P 1'
#
loop_
_entity.id
_entity.type
_entity.pdbx_description
1 polymer ?
#
loop_
_entity_poly.entity_id
_entity_poly.type
_entity_poly.pdbx_seq_one_letter_code
_entity_poly.pdbx_strand_id
1 'polypeptide(L)' 'MHSYFDQHVIEDDELGYFALDEGDYNILPAHLAARVVHTVHGGMLDEF' A
#
# COMPACT_ATOMS: atom_id res chain seq x y z
N MET A 1 4.84 -14.44 -14.96
CA MET A 1 4.81 -14.38 -13.49
C MET A 1 4.10 -13.08 -13.16
N HIS A 2 2.96 -13.14 -12.49
CA HIS A 2 2.23 -11.94 -12.06
C HIS A 2 2.73 -11.57 -10.66
N SER A 3 3.05 -10.30 -10.47
CA SER A 3 3.29 -9.72 -9.15
C SER A 3 2.04 -8.95 -8.77
N TYR A 4 1.50 -9.24 -7.60
CA TYR A 4 0.38 -8.52 -7.00
C TYR A 4 0.99 -7.61 -5.94
N PHE A 5 0.71 -6.31 -6.02
CA PHE A 5 1.21 -5.32 -5.07
C PHE A 5 0.03 -4.67 -4.38
N ASP A 6 0.07 -4.64 -3.05
CA ASP A 6 -0.93 -3.95 -2.26
C ASP A 6 -0.66 -2.44 -2.28
N GLN A 7 -1.72 -1.67 -2.04
CA GLN A 7 -1.59 -0.25 -1.73
C GLN A 7 -2.09 0.01 -0.32
N HIS A 8 -1.30 0.72 0.47
CA HIS A 8 -1.60 1.03 1.86
C HIS A 8 -1.91 2.50 2.04
N VAL A 9 -3.04 2.81 2.66
CA VAL A 9 -3.33 4.14 3.19
C VAL A 9 -2.78 4.21 4.61
N ILE A 10 -1.89 5.16 4.85
CA ILE A 10 -1.20 5.37 6.12
C ILE A 10 -1.68 6.70 6.72
N GLU A 11 -2.01 6.67 8.00
CA GLU A 11 -2.30 7.88 8.79
C GLU A 11 -1.01 8.49 9.35
N ASP A 12 -0.87 9.81 9.23
CA ASP A 12 0.24 10.64 9.67
C ASP A 12 -0.24 11.92 10.34
N ASP A 13 0.41 12.26 11.45
CA ASP A 13 0.03 13.40 12.28
C ASP A 13 0.27 14.74 11.59
N GLU A 14 1.19 14.82 10.62
CA GLU A 14 1.53 16.06 9.89
C GLU A 14 0.94 16.06 8.47
N LEU A 15 1.01 14.92 7.78
CA LEU A 15 0.63 14.78 6.37
C LEU A 15 -0.83 14.35 6.18
N GLY A 16 -1.53 13.99 7.26
CA GLY A 16 -2.88 13.45 7.20
C GLY A 16 -2.87 12.00 6.70
N TYR A 17 -3.39 11.75 5.51
CA TYR A 17 -3.38 10.40 4.93
C TYR A 17 -2.58 10.38 3.63
N PHE A 18 -1.73 9.37 3.47
CA PHE A 18 -1.00 9.15 2.22
C PHE A 18 -1.05 7.69 1.79
N ALA A 19 -0.96 7.47 0.47
CA ALA A 19 -0.95 6.15 -0.13
C ALA A 19 0.50 5.72 -0.43
N LEU A 20 0.84 4.47 -0.10
CA LEU A 20 2.10 3.82 -0.44
C LEU A 20 1.80 2.59 -1.30
N ASP A 21 2.43 2.55 -2.48
CA ASP A 21 2.38 1.42 -3.42
C ASP A 21 3.59 0.51 -3.20
N GLU A 22 3.35 -0.76 -2.87
CA GLU A 22 4.42 -1.75 -2.68
C GLU A 22 5.22 -1.99 -3.97
N GLY A 23 4.62 -1.78 -5.15
CA GLY A 23 5.29 -1.87 -6.44
C GLY A 23 6.41 -0.83 -6.61
N ASP A 24 6.27 0.33 -5.96
CA ASP A 24 7.24 1.42 -6.03
C ASP A 24 8.27 1.37 -4.88
N TYR A 25 7.92 0.78 -3.74
CA TYR A 25 8.71 0.89 -2.49
C TYR A 25 9.25 -0.44 -1.92
N ASN A 26 9.15 -1.55 -2.64
CA ASN A 26 9.42 -2.90 -2.13
C ASN A 26 8.52 -3.24 -0.92
N ILE A 27 9.13 -3.53 0.24
CA ILE A 27 8.44 -3.95 1.45
C ILE A 27 8.10 -2.72 2.27
N LEU A 28 6.84 -2.63 2.71
CA LEU A 28 6.38 -1.62 3.67
C LEU A 28 7.27 -1.64 4.93
N PRO A 29 7.96 -0.52 5.27
CA PRO A 29 8.73 -0.44 6.50
C PRO A 29 7.87 -0.73 7.72
N ALA A 30 8.39 -1.54 8.66
CA ALA A 30 7.61 -2.02 9.80
C ALA A 30 6.99 -0.90 10.67
N HIS A 31 7.65 0.26 10.75
CA HIS A 31 7.14 1.42 11.49
C HIS A 31 5.93 2.08 10.80
N LEU A 32 5.76 1.91 9.49
CA LEU A 32 4.59 2.36 8.73
C LEU A 32 3.47 1.32 8.76
N ALA A 33 3.81 0.02 8.82
CA ALA A 33 2.82 -1.06 8.90
C ALA A 33 1.85 -0.91 10.09
N ALA A 34 2.34 -0.42 11.24
CA ALA A 34 1.52 -0.17 12.42
C ALA A 34 0.52 1.00 12.25
N ARG A 35 0.68 1.80 11.20
CA ARG A 35 -0.10 3.02 10.93
C ARG A 35 -1.01 2.88 9.70
N VAL A 36 -1.08 1.70 9.12
CA VAL A 36 -1.98 1.40 8.00
C VAL A 36 -3.42 1.44 8.51
N VAL A 37 -4.22 2.32 7.93
CA VAL A 37 -5.66 2.43 8.22
C VAL A 37 -6.51 1.71 7.18
N HIS A 38 -5.96 1.48 5.99
CA HIS A 38 -6.63 0.71 4.94
C HIS A 38 -5.61 0.07 3.98
N THR A 39 -5.92 -1.14 3.51
CA THR A 39 -5.16 -1.82 2.46
C THR A 39 -6.08 -2.14 1.29
N VAL A 40 -5.77 -1.59 0.12
CA VAL A 40 -6.31 -2.05 -1.15
C VAL A 40 -5.45 -3.22 -1.59
N HIS A 41 -6.04 -4.42 -1.61
CA HIS A 41 -5.30 -5.63 -1.96
C HIS A 41 -5.03 -5.63 -3.48
N GLY A 42 -3.80 -5.97 -3.86
CA GLY A 42 -3.39 -6.10 -5.24
C GLY A 42 -4.28 -7.12 -5.97
N GLY A 43 -4.98 -6.66 -6.99
CA GLY A 43 -5.79 -7.50 -7.86
C GLY A 43 -5.21 -7.55 -9.27
N MET A 44 -5.45 -8.64 -9.99
CA MET A 44 -5.36 -8.62 -11.45
C MET A 44 -6.56 -7.81 -11.98
N LEU A 45 -6.33 -6.57 -12.40
CA LEU A 45 -7.28 -5.79 -13.21
C LEU A 45 -7.14 -6.19 -14.69
N ASP A 46 -7.23 -7.49 -14.97
CA ASP A 46 -7.40 -7.97 -16.35
C ASP A 46 -8.90 -8.21 -16.55
N GLU A 47 -9.67 -7.12 -16.68
CA GLU A 47 -10.93 -7.20 -17.42
C GLU A 47 -10.56 -7.34 -18.90
N PHE A 48 -10.79 -8.54 -19.45
CA PHE A 48 -10.68 -8.83 -20.88
C PHE A 48 -11.62 -7.97 -21.73
#